data_AF-A0A922Z699-F1
#
_entry.id   AF-A0A922Z699-F1
#
_cell.length_a   1.000
_cell.length_b   1.000
_cell.length_c   1.000
_cell.angle_alpha   90.00
_cell.angle_beta   90.00
_cell.angle_gamma   90.00
#
_symmetry.space_group_name_H-M   'P 1'
#
loop_
_entity.id
_entity.type
_entity.pdbx_description
1 polymer ?
#
loop_
_entity_poly.entity_id
_entity_poly.type
_entity_poly.pdbx_seq_one_letter_code
_entity_poly.pdbx_strand_id
1 'polypeptide(L)' 'MLISEAKTLIGQTVALTYTDRTGKEYTEVTEIYDVAFIPLYGPCMITDSGEVRLDRVLVYEMAEYEYRTAA' A
#
# COMPACT_ATOMS: atom_id res chain seq x y z
N MET A 1 0.44 10.55 -1.71
CA MET A 1 -0.54 9.94 -2.63
C MET A 1 -1.94 10.53 -2.40
N LEU A 2 -2.78 10.67 -3.44
CA LEU A 2 -4.18 11.11 -3.29
C LEU A 2 -5.10 9.92 -2.95
N ILE A 3 -6.19 10.18 -2.20
CA ILE A 3 -7.17 9.13 -1.83
C ILE A 3 -7.81 8.50 -3.09
N SER A 4 -8.11 9.30 -4.11
CA SER A 4 -8.73 8.82 -5.35
C SER A 4 -7.82 7.85 -6.11
N GLU A 5 -6.51 8.10 -6.08
CA GLU A 5 -5.49 7.23 -6.67
C GLU A 5 -5.34 5.95 -5.85
N ALA A 6 -5.20 6.05 -4.52
CA ALA A 6 -5.11 4.88 -3.66
C ALA A 6 -6.30 3.93 -3.84
N LYS A 7 -7.51 4.47 -4.04
CA LYS A 7 -8.73 3.68 -4.26
C LYS A 7 -8.71 2.85 -5.54
N THR A 8 -7.91 3.21 -6.55
CA THR A 8 -7.78 2.39 -7.76
C THR A 8 -6.94 1.15 -7.54
N LEU A 9 -6.20 1.08 -6.41
CA LEU A 9 -5.34 -0.04 -6.06
C LEU A 9 -6.05 -1.10 -5.19
N ILE A 10 -7.29 -0.87 -4.76
CA ILE A 10 -8.04 -1.83 -3.94
C ILE A 10 -8.20 -3.16 -4.71
N GLY A 11 -7.85 -4.26 -4.06
CA GLY A 11 -7.79 -5.62 -4.62
C GLY A 11 -6.56 -5.90 -5.48
N GLN A 12 -5.60 -4.97 -5.56
CA GLN A 12 -4.34 -5.16 -6.27
C GLN A 12 -3.21 -5.49 -5.31
N THR A 13 -2.22 -6.22 -5.81
CA THR A 13 -0.93 -6.41 -5.14
C THR A 13 0.09 -5.46 -5.76
N VAL A 14 0.76 -4.70 -4.92
CA VAL A 14 1.70 -3.65 -5.34
C VAL A 14 2.99 -3.75 -4.54
N ALA A 15 4.10 -3.41 -5.18
CA ALA A 15 5.33 -3.08 -4.48
C ALA A 15 5.21 -1.63 -3.99
N LEU A 16 5.05 -1.44 -2.69
CA LEU A 16 4.82 -0.15 -2.04
C LEU A 16 6.10 0.33 -1.36
N THR A 17 6.52 1.56 -1.67
CA THR A 17 7.61 2.25 -0.96
C THR A 17 7.05 3.39 -0.12
N TYR A 18 7.31 3.35 1.18
CA TYR A 18 6.81 4.35 2.13
C TYR A 18 7.82 4.63 3.26
N THR A 19 7.62 5.74 3.97
CA THR A 19 8.42 6.10 5.14
C THR A 19 7.72 5.74 6.45
N ASP A 20 8.51 5.36 7.45
CA ASP A 20 8.01 5.21 8.82
C ASP A 20 7.94 6.57 9.56
N ARG A 21 7.65 6.54 10.86
CA ARG A 21 7.59 7.75 11.70
C ARG A 21 8.94 8.44 11.91
N THR A 22 10.05 7.75 11.63
CA THR A 22 11.42 8.27 11.74
C THR A 22 11.96 8.76 10.40
N GLY A 23 11.20 8.58 9.32
CA GLY A 23 11.60 8.93 7.96
C GLY A 23 12.39 7.84 7.25
N LYS A 24 12.52 6.64 7.84
CA LYS A 24 13.18 5.51 7.20
C LYS A 24 12.27 4.92 6.13
N GLU A 25 12.84 4.66 4.95
CA GLU A 25 12.15 4.04 3.83
C GLU A 25 12.05 2.53 3.97
N TYR A 26 10.89 2.00 3.57
CA TYR A 26 10.57 0.59 3.48
C TYR A 26 9.93 0.32 2.13
N THR A 27 10.31 -0.80 1.52
CA THR A 27 9.69 -1.30 0.29
C THR A 27 9.22 -2.73 0.54
N GLU A 28 7.94 -2.98 0.31
CA GLU A 28 7.35 -4.31 0.45
C GLU A 28 6.28 -4.59 -0.62
N VAL A 29 6.11 -5.86 -0.97
CA VAL A 29 5.01 -6.31 -1.82
C VAL A 29 3.83 -6.63 -0.93
N THR A 30 2.70 -5.95 -1.13
CA THR A 30 1.54 -5.99 -0.23
C THR A 30 0.24 -5.92 -1.03
N GLU A 31 -0.81 -6.58 -0.53
CA GLU A 31 -2.15 -6.51 -1.11
C GLU A 31 -2.95 -5.38 -0.47
N ILE A 32 -3.59 -4.53 -1.28
CA ILE A 32 -4.40 -3.42 -0.78
C ILE A 32 -5.86 -3.87 -0.63
N TYR A 33 -6.36 -3.90 0.59
CA TYR A 33 -7.74 -4.32 0.89
C TYR A 33 -8.74 -3.17 0.91
N ASP A 34 -8.34 -2.00 1.42
CA ASP A 34 -9.22 -0.84 1.52
C ASP A 34 -8.42 0.47 1.62
N VAL A 35 -9.11 1.60 1.46
CA VAL A 35 -8.59 2.94 1.74
C VAL A 35 -9.55 3.67 2.67
N ALA A 36 -9.13 3.87 3.91
CA ALA A 36 -9.97 4.38 4.98
C ALA A 36 -9.32 5.55 5.73
N PHE A 37 -10.14 6.33 6.44
CA PHE A 37 -9.65 7.34 7.37
C PHE A 37 -9.53 6.71 8.77
N ILE A 38 -8.30 6.60 9.28
CA ILE A 38 -8.05 6.07 10.62
C ILE A 38 -7.95 7.25 11.60
N PRO A 39 -8.71 7.23 12.72
CA PRO A 39 -8.64 8.29 13.74
C PRO A 39 -7.21 8.56 14.17
N LEU A 40 -6.83 9.85 14.29
CA LEU A 40 -5.49 10.34 14.66
C LEU A 40 -4.37 10.11 13.63
N TYR A 41 -4.56 9.24 12.63
CA TYR A 41 -3.56 8.98 11.59
C TYR A 41 -3.92 9.64 10.25
N GLY A 42 -5.21 9.77 9.95
CA GLY A 42 -5.70 10.32 8.69
C GLY A 42 -5.93 9.23 7.63
N PRO A 43 -5.89 9.57 6.32
CA PRO A 43 -6.14 8.62 5.26
C PRO A 43 -5.02 7.58 5.14
N CYS A 44 -5.39 6.31 5.15
CA CYS A 44 -4.48 5.17 5.09
C CYS A 44 -4.95 4.13 4.04
N MET A 45 -4.00 3.45 3.41
CA MET A 45 -4.24 2.15 2.80
C MET A 45 -4.23 1.09 3.88
N ILE A 46 -5.17 0.15 3.78
CA ILE A 46 -5.25 -1.03 4.62
C ILE A 46 -4.71 -2.19 3.79
N THR A 47 -3.65 -2.82 4.27
CA THR A 47 -2.94 -3.87 3.54
C THR A 47 -2.79 -5.12 4.41
N ASP A 48 -2.27 -6.21 3.83
CA ASP A 48 -1.97 -7.46 4.56
C ASP A 48 -0.84 -7.31 5.59
N SER A 49 0.07 -6.36 5.39
CA SER A 49 1.13 -6.01 6.34
C SER A 49 0.70 -4.99 7.42
N GLY A 50 -0.49 -4.37 7.29
CA GLY A 50 -1.01 -3.37 8.22
C GLY A 50 -1.50 -2.10 7.51
N GLU A 51 -1.52 -0.98 8.23
CA GLU A 51 -1.95 0.31 7.67
C GLU A 51 -0.77 1.21 7.26
N VAL A 52 -0.86 1.75 6.03
CA VAL A 52 0.12 2.71 5.51
C VAL A 52 -0.55 4.04 5.24
N ARG A 53 -0.10 5.09 5.94
CA ARG A 53 -0.62 6.44 5.74
C ARG A 53 -0.29 6.97 4.34
N LEU A 54 -1.28 7.53 3.65
CA LEU A 54 -1.13 8.00 2.26
C LEU A 54 -0.13 9.15 2.09
N ASP A 55 0.09 9.94 3.13
CA ASP A 55 1.07 11.03 3.13
C ASP A 55 2.52 10.53 3.22
N ARG A 56 2.72 9.26 3.57
CA ARG A 56 4.06 8.64 3.67
C ARG A 56 4.42 7.73 2.51
N VAL A 57 3.47 7.48 1.61
CA VAL A 57 3.71 6.73 0.38
C VAL A 57 4.54 7.58 -0.57
N LEU A 58 5.69 7.06 -0.94
CA LEU A 58 6.61 7.70 -1.88
C LEU A 58 6.34 7.23 -3.32
N VAL A 59 6.27 5.91 -3.52
CA VAL A 59 6.12 5.26 -4.83
C VAL A 59 5.33 3.96 -4.67
N TYR A 60 4.59 3.56 -5.70
CA TYR A 60 4.04 2.21 -5.84
C TYR A 60 4.29 1.70 -7.26
N GLU A 61 4.48 0.40 -7.38
CA GLU A 61 4.60 -0.31 -8.65
C GLU A 61 3.66 -1.51 -8.65
N MET A 62 3.02 -1.81 -9.78
CA MET A 62 2.16 -2.98 -9.89
C MET A 62 3.03 -4.24 -9.77
N ALA A 63 2.70 -5.11 -8.81
CA ALA A 63 3.37 -6.39 -8.68
C ALA A 63 2.58 -7.42 -9.50
N GLU A 64 3.24 -8.06 -10.46
CA GLU A 64 2.65 -9.19 -11.17
C GLU A 64 2.61 -10.41 -10.25
N TYR A 65 1.41 -10.97 -10.05
CA TYR A 65 1.28 -12.30 -9.50
C TYR A 65 1.76 -13.30 -10.55
N GLU A 66 2.99 -13.82 -10.41
CA GLU A 66 3.37 -15.04 -11.12
C GLU A 66 2.50 -16.19 -10.59
N TYR A 67 1.43 -16.54 -11.31
CA TYR A 67 0.79 -17.83 -11.14
C TYR A 67 1.84 -18.89 -11.44
N ARG A 68 2.49 -19.42 -10.40
CA ARG A 68 3.23 -20.66 -10.48
C ARG A 68 2.21 -21.76 -10.74
N THR A 69 1.97 -22.06 -12.01
CA THR A 69 1.29 -23.29 -12.42
C THR A 69 2.12 -24.44 -11.87
N ALA A 70 1.67 -25.02 -10.75
CA ALA A 70 2.18 -26.31 -10.31
C ALA A 70 1.72 -27.33 -11.36
N ALA A 71 2.63 -27.69 -12.26
CA ALA A 71 2.51 -28.82 -13.18
C ALA A 71 2.82 -30.13 -12.44
#